data_AF-A0A8D2NBB4-F1
#
_entry.id   AF-A0A8D2NBB4-F1
#
_cell.length_a   1.000
_cell.length_b   1.000
_cell.length_c   1.000
_cell.angle_alpha   90.00
_cell.angle_beta   90.00
_cell.angle_gamma   90.00
#
_symmetry.space_group_name_H-M   'P 1'
#
loop_
_entity.id
_entity.type
_entity.pdbx_description
1 polymer ?
#
loop_
_entity_poly.entity_id
_entity_poly.type
_entity_poly.pdbx_seq_one_letter_code
_entity_poly.pdbx_strand_id
1 'polypeptide(L)'
;WLSGANCCLGTGWVSIRGQWEIENHVLLLKKSNFDRALKETKYLLVKFYAPWSHECRKLLPVWDKLGEQFESHKDIMIAKIDVTANDILAVALDRYPFFTLFPAGAHHQEVAYTGEYTLEAFSEFLEEQRKMRAEAGEEPGRFPAMRHP
;
A
#
# COMPACT_ATOMS: atom_id res chain seq x y z
N TRP A 1 -0.66 8.56 -28.96
CA TRP A 1 0.78 8.30 -28.80
C TRP A 1 1.24 8.93 -27.50
N LEU A 2 1.03 8.27 -26.36
CA LEU A 2 1.58 8.73 -25.10
C LEU A 2 2.99 8.14 -25.00
N SER A 3 4.00 8.96 -25.28
CA SER A 3 5.39 8.63 -25.00
C SER A 3 5.57 8.45 -23.50
N GLY A 4 5.65 7.20 -23.04
CA GLY A 4 6.11 6.90 -21.69
C GLY A 4 7.59 7.29 -21.60
N ALA A 5 7.90 8.34 -20.84
CA ALA A 5 9.27 8.68 -20.50
C ALA A 5 9.77 7.66 -19.46
N ASN A 6 10.63 6.74 -19.88
CA ASN A 6 11.36 5.86 -18.97
C ASN A 6 12.70 6.53 -18.65
N CYS A 7 12.92 6.86 -17.37
CA CYS A 7 14.20 7.36 -16.89
C CYS A 7 14.86 6.29 -16.01
N CYS A 8 16.07 5.84 -16.40
CA CYS A 8 16.89 4.95 -15.60
C CYS A 8 17.54 5.73 -14.44
N LEU A 9 16.90 5.72 -13.27
CA LEU A 9 17.47 6.29 -12.03
C LEU A 9 18.14 5.18 -11.21
N GLY A 10 19.25 4.62 -11.70
CA GLY A 10 20.27 3.88 -10.91
C GLY A 10 19.89 2.57 -10.19
N THR A 11 18.62 2.28 -9.90
CA THR A 11 18.18 1.11 -9.09
C THR A 11 16.96 0.38 -9.64
N GLY A 12 16.36 0.84 -10.74
CA GLY A 12 15.19 0.22 -11.36
C GLY A 12 14.69 0.99 -12.58
N TRP A 13 13.71 0.42 -13.30
CA TRP A 13 12.98 1.13 -14.36
C TRP A 13 11.84 1.91 -13.72
N VAL A 14 11.93 3.25 -13.78
CA VAL A 14 10.82 4.12 -13.40
C VAL A 14 9.99 4.42 -14.64
N SER A 15 8.68 4.12 -14.55
CA SER A 15 7.68 4.43 -15.57
C SER A 15 6.63 5.38 -15.03
N ILE A 16 6.02 6.16 -15.92
CA ILE A 16 4.90 7.04 -15.59
C ILE A 16 3.62 6.39 -16.13
N ARG A 17 2.70 5.99 -15.24
CA ARG A 17 1.35 5.52 -15.63
C ARG A 17 0.32 6.54 -15.15
N GLY A 18 -0.18 7.33 -16.09
CA GLY A 18 -1.01 8.49 -15.79
C GLY A 18 -0.23 9.53 -15.00
N GLN A 19 -0.54 9.68 -13.72
CA GLN A 19 0.10 10.63 -12.80
C GLN A 19 1.02 9.98 -11.76
N TRP A 20 1.18 8.66 -11.83
CA TRP A 20 1.94 7.88 -10.86
C TRP A 20 3.32 7.56 -11.39
N GLU A 21 4.34 7.87 -10.59
CA GLU A 21 5.69 7.33 -10.74
C GLU A 21 5.69 5.90 -10.19
N ILE A 22 6.11 4.92 -11.01
CA ILE A 22 6.09 3.50 -10.66
C ILE A 22 7.47 2.92 -10.93
N GLU A 23 8.05 2.28 -9.93
CA GLU A 23 9.31 1.54 -10.02
C GLU A 23 9.01 0.06 -9.77
N ASN A 24 9.31 -0.79 -10.76
CA ASN A 24 9.08 -2.26 -10.68
C ASN A 24 7.67 -2.63 -10.16
N HIS A 25 6.62 -2.07 -10.76
CA HIS A 25 5.21 -2.30 -10.39
C HIS A 25 4.78 -1.72 -9.03
N VAL A 26 5.66 -1.01 -8.33
CA VAL A 26 5.39 -0.39 -7.03
C VAL A 26 5.30 1.13 -7.18
N LEU A 27 4.26 1.73 -6.61
CA LEU A 27 4.09 3.18 -6.67
C LEU A 27 5.10 3.91 -5.78
N LEU A 28 5.70 4.95 -6.34
CA LEU A 28 6.54 5.90 -5.64
C LEU A 28 5.68 7.02 -5.07
N LEU A 29 5.47 6.98 -3.75
CA LEU A 29 4.73 8.02 -3.04
C LEU A 29 5.69 9.01 -2.37
N LYS A 30 5.25 10.25 -2.35
CA LYS A 30 5.87 11.43 -1.74
C LYS A 30 4.80 12.09 -0.88
N LYS A 31 5.20 12.99 0.02
CA LYS A 31 4.25 13.75 0.85
C LYS A 31 3.12 14.39 0.02
N SER A 32 3.49 14.95 -1.14
CA SER A 32 2.57 15.70 -2.00
C SER A 32 1.51 14.85 -2.72
N ASN A 33 1.72 13.55 -2.88
CA ASN A 33 0.78 12.66 -3.59
C ASN A 33 0.17 11.57 -2.70
N PHE A 34 0.58 11.47 -1.44
CA PHE A 34 0.09 10.47 -0.50
C PHE A 34 -1.42 10.59 -0.23
N ASP A 35 -1.91 11.79 0.10
CA ASP A 35 -3.33 12.05 0.33
C ASP A 35 -4.21 11.70 -0.87
N ARG A 36 -3.63 11.81 -2.08
CA ARG A 36 -4.31 11.44 -3.30
C ARG A 36 -4.40 9.92 -3.44
N ALA A 37 -3.31 9.21 -3.15
CA ALA A 37 -3.30 7.75 -3.21
C ALA A 37 -4.36 7.16 -2.28
N LEU A 38 -4.51 7.72 -1.06
CA LEU A 38 -5.55 7.33 -0.11
C LEU A 38 -6.99 7.46 -0.66
N LYS A 39 -7.24 8.42 -1.55
CA LYS A 39 -8.56 8.67 -2.14
C LYS A 39 -8.85 7.81 -3.37
N GLU A 40 -7.83 7.36 -4.07
CA GLU A 40 -7.97 6.64 -5.35
C GLU A 40 -8.02 5.10 -5.20
N THR A 41 -7.75 4.56 -4.00
CA THR A 41 -7.82 3.11 -3.72
C THR A 41 -8.66 2.79 -2.50
N LYS A 42 -9.14 1.56 -2.41
CA LYS A 42 -9.79 1.04 -1.19
C LYS A 42 -8.77 0.57 -0.16
N TYR A 43 -7.62 0.11 -0.61
CA TYR A 43 -6.54 -0.41 0.24
C TYR A 43 -5.21 0.09 -0.31
N LEU A 44 -4.51 0.91 0.47
CA LEU A 44 -3.16 1.35 0.15
C LEU A 44 -2.18 0.70 1.12
N LEU A 45 -1.35 -0.22 0.64
CA LEU A 45 -0.28 -0.80 1.44
C LEU A 45 1.04 -0.09 1.14
N VAL A 46 1.66 0.48 2.17
CA VAL A 46 2.86 1.32 2.01
C VAL A 46 4.03 0.72 2.76
N LYS A 47 5.15 0.53 2.05
CA LYS A 47 6.46 0.30 2.66
C LYS A 47 7.17 1.64 2.91
N PHE A 48 7.46 1.92 4.17
CA PHE A 48 8.32 3.03 4.55
C PHE A 48 9.75 2.52 4.69
N TYR A 49 10.68 3.13 3.97
CA TYR A 49 12.05 2.65 3.87
C TYR A 49 13.07 3.78 3.89
N ALA A 50 14.30 3.42 4.28
CA ALA A 50 15.49 4.24 4.10
C ALA A 50 16.39 3.57 3.03
N PRO A 51 16.88 4.31 2.01
CA PRO A 51 17.60 3.73 0.88
C PRO A 51 18.94 3.08 1.25
N TRP A 52 19.55 3.51 2.36
CA TRP A 52 20.80 2.96 2.89
C TRP A 52 20.61 1.72 3.77
N SER A 53 19.38 1.37 4.16
CA SER A 53 19.12 0.21 5.03
C SER A 53 19.31 -1.11 4.27
N HIS A 54 20.08 -2.02 4.88
CA HIS A 54 20.37 -3.32 4.29
C HIS A 54 19.14 -4.24 4.26
N GLU A 55 18.33 -4.23 5.31
CA GLU A 55 17.07 -4.98 5.43
C GLU A 55 16.07 -4.51 4.37
N CYS A 56 15.99 -3.19 4.13
CA CYS A 56 15.16 -2.64 3.06
C CYS A 56 15.59 -3.13 1.68
N ARG A 57 16.91 -3.19 1.40
CA ARG A 57 17.45 -3.67 0.12
C ARG A 57 17.20 -5.16 -0.09
N LYS A 58 17.35 -5.98 0.95
CA LYS A 58 17.03 -7.42 0.90
C LYS A 58 15.56 -7.68 0.54
N LEU A 59 14.66 -6.78 0.92
CA LEU A 59 13.23 -6.94 0.70
C LEU A 59 12.76 -6.53 -0.70
N LEU A 60 13.56 -5.77 -1.46
CA LEU A 60 13.19 -5.30 -2.81
C LEU A 60 12.57 -6.38 -3.70
N PRO A 61 13.16 -7.58 -3.88
CA PRO A 61 12.58 -8.59 -4.77
C PRO A 61 11.21 -9.11 -4.31
N VAL A 62 10.96 -9.16 -3.00
CA VAL A 62 9.64 -9.58 -2.47
C VAL A 62 8.62 -8.47 -2.69
N TRP A 63 9.01 -7.22 -2.43
CA TRP A 63 8.12 -6.07 -2.57
C TRP A 63 7.73 -5.80 -4.03
N ASP A 64 8.68 -5.96 -4.95
CA ASP A 64 8.45 -5.78 -6.38
C ASP A 64 7.51 -6.87 -6.92
N LYS A 65 7.70 -8.13 -6.51
CA LYS A 65 6.77 -9.24 -6.82
C LYS A 65 5.37 -9.01 -6.27
N LEU A 66 5.26 -8.46 -5.07
CA LEU A 66 3.98 -8.09 -4.49
C LEU A 66 3.29 -6.99 -5.33
N GLY A 67 4.05 -5.97 -5.74
CA GLY A 67 3.58 -4.94 -6.66
C GLY A 67 3.06 -5.53 -7.97
N GLU A 68 3.81 -6.43 -8.58
CA GLU A 68 3.41 -7.14 -9.81
C GLU A 68 2.13 -7.95 -9.62
N GLN A 69 2.05 -8.74 -8.54
CA GLN A 69 0.88 -9.58 -8.24
C GLN A 69 -0.41 -8.76 -8.08
N PHE A 70 -0.32 -7.56 -7.49
CA PHE A 70 -1.46 -6.69 -7.24
C PHE A 70 -1.63 -5.57 -8.28
N GLU A 71 -0.81 -5.49 -9.33
CA GLU A 71 -0.85 -4.41 -10.32
C GLU A 71 -2.19 -4.32 -11.08
N SER A 72 -2.84 -5.48 -11.29
CA SER A 72 -4.15 -5.56 -11.96
C SER A 72 -5.34 -5.38 -11.01
N HIS A 73 -5.08 -5.29 -9.70
CA HIS A 73 -6.13 -5.21 -8.69
C HIS A 73 -6.67 -3.78 -8.56
N LYS A 74 -7.96 -3.58 -8.88
CA LYS A 74 -8.58 -2.23 -8.88
C LYS A 74 -8.74 -1.58 -7.50
N ASP A 75 -8.71 -2.40 -6.45
CA ASP A 75 -9.02 -1.97 -5.08
C ASP A 75 -7.78 -1.87 -4.19
N ILE A 76 -6.61 -2.30 -4.67
CA ILE A 76 -5.39 -2.41 -3.88
C ILE A 76 -4.26 -1.70 -4.62
N MET A 77 -3.53 -0.84 -3.91
CA MET A 77 -2.31 -0.21 -4.42
C MET A 77 -1.14 -0.55 -3.50
N ILE A 78 -0.04 -1.02 -4.10
CA ILE A 78 1.22 -1.30 -3.41
C ILE A 78 2.17 -0.14 -3.66
N ALA A 79 2.66 0.47 -2.59
CA ALA A 79 3.44 1.69 -2.65
C ALA A 79 4.67 1.66 -1.74
N LYS A 80 5.60 2.57 -1.99
CA LYS A 80 6.74 2.82 -1.11
C LYS A 80 7.00 4.32 -0.94
N ILE A 81 7.46 4.69 0.26
CA ILE A 81 7.84 6.06 0.62
C ILE A 81 9.27 6.02 1.15
N ASP A 82 10.14 6.83 0.54
CA ASP A 82 11.45 7.16 1.10
C ASP A 82 11.25 8.18 2.23
N VAL A 83 11.47 7.72 3.46
CA VAL A 83 11.33 8.53 4.67
C VAL A 83 12.49 9.51 4.86
N THR A 84 13.60 9.34 4.14
CA THR A 84 14.78 10.22 4.22
C THR A 84 14.67 11.39 3.25
N ALA A 85 13.92 11.22 2.16
CA ALA A 85 13.67 12.27 1.16
C ALA A 85 12.52 13.22 1.57
N ASN A 86 11.82 12.93 2.65
CA ASN A 86 10.75 13.75 3.18
C ASN A 86 11.07 14.03 4.66
N ASP A 87 11.23 15.29 5.08
CA ASP A 87 11.48 15.73 6.47
C ASP A 87 10.32 15.41 7.45
N ILE A 88 9.61 14.30 7.27
CA ILE A 88 8.44 13.87 8.03
C ILE A 88 8.87 13.09 9.28
N LEU A 89 10.09 12.54 9.33
CA LEU A 89 10.48 11.53 10.31
C LEU A 89 11.89 11.75 10.91
N ALA A 90 12.24 12.98 11.30
CA ALA A 90 13.43 13.22 12.11
C ALA A 90 13.33 12.63 13.54
N VAL A 91 12.18 12.07 13.93
CA VAL A 91 11.93 11.54 15.27
C VAL A 91 11.16 10.21 15.17
N ALA A 92 11.83 9.12 15.56
CA ALA A 92 11.24 7.90 16.14
C ALA A 92 10.69 6.76 15.27
N LEU A 93 11.40 6.30 14.24
CA LEU A 93 11.35 4.88 13.86
C LEU A 93 12.77 4.38 13.55
N ASP A 94 13.50 3.94 14.57
CA ASP A 94 14.83 3.29 14.42
C ASP A 94 14.76 1.93 13.71
N ARG A 95 13.61 1.56 13.14
CA ARG A 95 13.35 0.25 12.54
C ARG A 95 12.70 0.42 11.17
N TYR A 96 13.51 0.22 10.14
CA TYR A 96 13.09 0.13 8.75
C TYR A 96 13.39 -1.28 8.21
N PRO A 97 12.59 -1.81 7.26
CA PRO A 97 11.32 -1.25 6.80
C PRO A 97 10.19 -1.45 7.81
N PHE A 98 9.15 -0.63 7.72
CA PHE A 98 7.87 -0.91 8.34
C PHE A 98 6.76 -0.71 7.31
N PHE A 99 5.60 -1.32 7.55
CA PHE A 99 4.50 -1.32 6.59
C PHE A 99 3.20 -0.98 7.27
N THR A 100 2.41 -0.16 6.60
CA THR A 100 1.09 0.26 7.06
C THR A 100 0.11 0.11 5.93
N LEU A 101 -1.01 -0.55 6.22
CA LEU A 101 -2.18 -0.59 5.36
C LEU A 101 -3.09 0.57 5.74
N PHE A 102 -3.53 1.31 4.73
CA PHE A 102 -4.50 2.38 4.84
C PHE A 102 -5.77 1.96 4.10
N PRO A 103 -6.79 1.43 4.80
CA PRO A 103 -8.10 1.18 4.23
C PRO A 103 -8.85 2.51 4.01
N ALA A 104 -9.56 2.63 2.89
CA ALA A 104 -10.42 3.77 2.62
C ALA A 104 -11.66 3.75 3.53
N GLY A 105 -12.13 4.90 4.00
CA GLY A 105 -13.40 5.04 4.72
C GLY A 105 -13.34 5.99 5.91
N ALA A 106 -14.51 6.32 6.46
CA ALA A 106 -14.66 7.37 7.49
C ALA A 106 -13.83 7.16 8.77
N HIS A 107 -13.44 5.91 9.05
CA HIS A 107 -12.70 5.56 10.26
C HIS A 107 -11.19 5.42 10.07
N HIS A 108 -10.66 5.52 8.82
CA HIS A 108 -9.24 5.43 8.43
C HIS A 108 -8.33 4.73 9.44
N GLN A 109 -8.72 3.52 9.88
CA GLN A 109 -7.95 2.85 10.92
C GLN A 109 -6.78 2.18 10.23
N GLU A 110 -5.64 2.87 10.29
CA GLU A 110 -4.37 2.39 9.79
C GLU A 110 -4.01 1.07 10.49
N VAL A 111 -3.62 0.07 9.71
CA VAL A 111 -3.24 -1.24 10.23
C VAL A 111 -1.75 -1.44 9.99
N ALA A 112 -0.99 -1.42 11.08
CA ALA A 112 0.43 -1.77 11.04
C ALA A 112 0.58 -3.27 10.72
N TYR A 113 1.40 -3.58 9.72
CA TYR A 113 1.72 -4.97 9.40
C TYR A 113 2.89 -5.44 10.26
N THR A 114 2.68 -6.54 10.97
CA THR A 114 3.68 -7.15 11.86
C THR A 114 4.02 -8.59 11.49
N GLY A 115 3.58 -9.05 10.32
CA GLY A 115 3.82 -10.41 9.82
C GLY A 115 5.22 -10.59 9.21
N GLU A 116 5.44 -11.77 8.63
CA GLU A 116 6.71 -12.12 7.97
C GLU A 116 6.94 -11.35 6.66
N TYR A 117 8.20 -11.19 6.25
CA TYR A 117 8.55 -10.43 5.05
C TYR A 117 8.60 -11.32 3.81
N THR A 118 7.54 -12.09 3.60
CA THR A 118 7.37 -13.03 2.49
C THR A 118 6.21 -12.61 1.60
N LEU A 119 6.25 -13.00 0.32
CA LEU A 119 5.20 -12.65 -0.64
C LEU A 119 3.84 -13.20 -0.20
N GLU A 120 3.86 -14.42 0.35
CA GLU A 120 2.72 -15.17 0.84
C GLU A 120 2.08 -14.44 2.02
N ALA A 121 2.86 -14.07 3.04
CA ALA A 121 2.33 -13.41 4.23
C ALA A 121 1.74 -12.02 3.93
N PHE A 122 2.36 -11.25 3.02
CA PHE A 122 1.78 -9.98 2.57
C PHE A 122 0.46 -10.19 1.80
N SER A 123 0.41 -11.19 0.92
CA SER A 123 -0.78 -11.50 0.14
C SER A 123 -1.94 -11.96 1.03
N GLU A 124 -1.66 -12.87 1.96
CA GLU A 124 -2.65 -13.34 2.93
C GLU A 124 -3.19 -12.21 3.79
N PHE A 125 -2.32 -11.32 4.29
CA PHE A 125 -2.74 -10.15 5.04
C PHE A 125 -3.67 -9.24 4.23
N LEU A 126 -3.36 -8.95 2.97
CA LEU A 126 -4.21 -8.11 2.13
C LEU A 126 -5.59 -8.75 1.90
N GLU A 127 -5.65 -10.06 1.66
CA GLU A 127 -6.90 -10.78 1.48
C GLU A 127 -7.72 -10.88 2.77
N GLU A 128 -7.07 -11.09 3.92
CA GLU A 128 -7.72 -11.10 5.24
C GLU A 128 -8.37 -9.75 5.53
N GLN A 129 -7.62 -8.65 5.33
CA GLN A 129 -8.13 -7.30 5.56
C GLN A 129 -9.32 -6.96 4.64
N ARG A 130 -9.35 -7.52 3.43
CA ARG A 130 -10.50 -7.37 2.52
C ARG A 130 -11.72 -8.13 2.99
N LYS A 131 -11.55 -9.37 3.45
CA LYS A 131 -12.65 -10.21 3.98
C LYS A 131 -13.25 -9.61 5.24
N MET A 132 -12.40 -9.28 6.22
CA MET A 132 -12.83 -8.67 7.48
C MET A 132 -13.68 -7.41 7.25
N ARG A 133 -13.31 -6.60 6.26
CA ARG A 133 -14.04 -5.36 5.93
C ARG A 133 -15.30 -5.59 5.10
N ALA A 134 -15.34 -6.62 4.26
CA ALA A 134 -16.57 -7.02 3.58
C ALA A 134 -17.63 -7.49 4.60
N GLU A 135 -17.21 -8.29 5.58
CA GLU A 135 -18.08 -8.80 6.64
C GLU A 135 -18.51 -7.71 7.62
N ALA A 136 -17.61 -6.78 7.98
CA ALA A 136 -17.96 -5.63 8.82
C ALA A 136 -18.91 -4.62 8.13
N GLY A 137 -19.04 -4.69 6.80
CA GLY A 137 -20.01 -3.90 6.04
C GLY A 137 -21.39 -4.56 5.90
N GLU A 138 -21.53 -5.82 6.30
CA GLU A 138 -22.76 -6.59 6.23
C GLU A 138 -23.31 -6.80 7.65
N GLU A 139 -23.94 -5.76 8.20
CA GLU A 139 -24.68 -5.83 9.46
C GLU A 139 -25.83 -6.87 9.37
N PRO A 140 -25.81 -7.97 10.13
CA PRO A 140 -26.92 -8.90 10.17
C PRO A 140 -27.96 -8.37 11.16
N GLY A 141 -29.06 -7.78 10.67
CA GLY A 141 -30.19 -7.52 11.57
C GLY A 141 -31.21 -6.45 11.22
N ARG A 142 -31.62 -6.30 9.96
CA ARG A 142 -32.98 -5.77 9.72
C ARG A 142 -33.99 -6.87 10.07
N PHE A 143 -34.33 -6.99 11.36
CA PHE A 143 -35.46 -7.81 11.76
C PHE A 143 -36.70 -7.37 10.94
N PRO A 144 -37.42 -8.28 10.27
CA PRO A 144 -38.72 -7.91 9.73
C PRO A 144 -39.58 -7.46 10.92
N ALA A 145 -40.11 -6.24 10.84
CA ALA A 145 -41.03 -5.74 11.85
C ALA A 145 -42.15 -6.77 12.03
N MET A 146 -42.21 -7.39 13.22
CA MET A 146 -43.33 -8.24 13.59
C MET A 146 -44.59 -7.38 13.46
N ARG A 147 -45.48 -7.73 12.53
CA ARG A 147 -46.87 -7.26 12.57
C ARG A 147 -47.49 -7.86 13.81
N HIS A 148 -47.67 -7.04 14.83
CA HIS A 148 -48.53 -7.40 15.96
C HIS A 148 -50.00 -7.39 15.48
N PRO A 149 -50.84 -8.29 16.00
CA PRO A 149 -52.23 -8.49 15.56
C PRO A 149 -53.14 -7.30 15.84
#